data_AF-A0A401FVH9-F1
#
_entry.id   AF-A0A401FVH9-F1
#
_cell.length_a   1.000
_cell.length_b   1.000
_cell.length_c   1.000
_cell.angle_alpha   90.00
_cell.angle_beta   90.00
_cell.angle_gamma   90.00
#
_symmetry.space_group_name_H-M   'P 1'
#
loop_
_entity.id
_entity.type
_entity.pdbx_description
1 polymer ?
#
loop_
_entity_poly.entity_id
_entity_poly.type
_entity_poly.pdbx_seq_one_letter_code
_entity_poly.pdbx_strand_id
1 'polypeptide(L)'
;MRFHFFRDSILSKICVKLRLQFLFLWYLISLMTETRKHSLTFASGLSGIGIPSFSRFLCGNDKIIVHTMNDLSKKQARTYSRVINETERLPRKIFIMIDETLQKRSSLKSENVQRFNHGHGFVIGHQWTNIILFFSEKIIPLPPIPFYTKKYCRSKKMKYRTSHERLTEYLNNLNLEEYIGKHDGRDVVVLTDSGFDNKNIQKTILKKKWHFICALKSSRGVKSEAKYAKTRKSSDWDGVALFFRKYRKLPWSTIRIFTEGPKRKRKEFRVRHAEVFLKGTGKIITVCSEFKKKRDGRRRYFACSDLKVLPRQILIAYRLRWKIEIFHKHIKMHLGFEDISAKHFSSVVSHVHLVYTAYILLHSGLSGIGEDNDTIIEKQRKVKRILENRKIANFIHELTKIGGTRRLKDELKSALEA
;
A
#
# COMPACT_ATOMS: atom_id res chain seq x y z
N MET A 1 6.05 10.81 -28.42
CA MET A 1 6.12 9.32 -28.40
C MET A 1 4.83 8.75 -28.98
N ARG A 2 4.92 7.70 -29.82
CA ARG A 2 3.75 7.05 -30.44
C ARG A 2 3.01 6.15 -29.46
N PHE A 3 1.66 6.17 -29.50
CA PHE A 3 0.80 5.43 -28.57
C PHE A 3 1.01 3.91 -28.60
N HIS A 4 1.35 3.32 -29.74
CA HIS A 4 1.54 1.86 -29.83
C HIS A 4 2.67 1.37 -28.93
N PHE A 5 3.82 2.06 -28.86
CA PHE A 5 4.90 1.68 -27.95
C PHE A 5 4.46 1.72 -26.48
N PHE A 6 3.68 2.74 -26.11
CA PHE A 6 3.14 2.85 -24.76
C PHE A 6 2.16 1.71 -24.44
N ARG A 7 1.24 1.41 -25.37
CA ARG A 7 0.30 0.29 -25.29
C ARG A 7 1.04 -1.03 -25.13
N ASP A 8 2.01 -1.31 -26.00
CA ASP A 8 2.72 -2.58 -26.07
C ASP A 8 3.59 -2.76 -24.82
N SER A 9 4.17 -1.67 -24.30
CA SER A 9 4.87 -1.66 -23.00
C SER A 9 3.95 -2.08 -21.84
N ILE A 10 2.72 -1.58 -21.76
CA ILE A 10 1.73 -2.02 -20.75
C ILE A 10 1.37 -3.49 -20.95
N LEU A 11 1.00 -3.88 -22.18
CA LEU A 11 0.55 -5.23 -22.50
C LEU A 11 1.63 -6.28 -22.22
N SER A 12 2.90 -5.96 -22.49
CA SER A 12 4.04 -6.86 -22.19
C SER A 12 4.21 -7.16 -20.71
N LYS A 13 3.75 -6.26 -19.82
CA LYS A 13 3.87 -6.41 -18.37
C LYS A 13 2.69 -7.14 -17.73
N ILE A 14 1.55 -7.28 -18.42
CA ILE A 14 0.33 -7.89 -17.85
C ILE A 14 0.05 -9.27 -18.44
N CYS A 15 -0.30 -10.23 -17.58
CA CYS A 15 -0.64 -11.60 -18.00
C CYS A 15 -2.16 -11.78 -18.08
N VAL A 16 -2.78 -11.44 -19.22
CA VAL A 16 -4.23 -11.54 -19.43
C VAL A 16 -4.60 -12.11 -20.80
N LYS A 17 -5.74 -12.80 -20.87
CA LYS A 17 -6.29 -13.37 -22.12
C LYS A 17 -6.50 -12.28 -23.18
N LEU A 18 -6.19 -12.58 -24.44
CA LEU A 18 -6.31 -11.65 -25.59
C LEU A 18 -7.65 -10.90 -25.61
N ARG A 19 -8.77 -11.62 -25.46
CA ARG A 19 -10.13 -11.04 -25.44
C ARG A 19 -10.37 -9.98 -24.36
N LEU A 20 -9.58 -9.99 -23.27
CA LEU A 20 -9.71 -9.05 -22.16
C LEU A 20 -8.66 -7.94 -22.19
N GLN A 21 -7.60 -8.08 -23.00
CA GLN A 21 -6.49 -7.13 -23.05
C GLN A 21 -6.97 -5.71 -23.33
N PHE A 22 -7.92 -5.54 -24.26
CA PHE A 22 -8.43 -4.23 -24.63
C PHE A 22 -9.14 -3.53 -23.47
N LEU A 23 -10.04 -4.22 -22.77
CA LEU A 23 -10.72 -3.71 -21.58
C LEU A 23 -9.73 -3.41 -20.44
N PHE A 24 -8.79 -4.32 -20.22
CA PHE A 24 -7.78 -4.20 -19.16
C PHE A 24 -6.88 -2.98 -19.39
N LEU A 25 -6.34 -2.85 -20.60
CA LEU A 25 -5.51 -1.74 -21.04
C LEU A 25 -6.22 -0.41 -20.85
N TRP A 26 -7.43 -0.26 -21.39
CA TRP A 26 -8.14 1.01 -21.35
C TRP A 26 -8.59 1.39 -19.95
N TYR A 27 -8.96 0.41 -19.13
CA TYR A 27 -9.25 0.68 -17.74
C TYR A 27 -8.00 1.17 -17.00
N LEU A 28 -6.84 0.52 -17.19
CA LEU A 28 -5.58 0.98 -16.59
C LEU A 28 -5.18 2.37 -17.08
N ILE A 29 -5.28 2.64 -18.38
CA ILE A 29 -5.00 3.97 -18.94
C ILE A 29 -5.92 5.02 -18.28
N SER A 30 -7.19 4.69 -18.06
CA SER A 30 -8.12 5.61 -17.38
C SER A 30 -7.70 5.91 -15.93
N LEU A 31 -7.10 4.95 -15.23
CA LEU A 31 -6.56 5.17 -13.87
C LEU A 31 -5.24 5.96 -13.90
N MET A 32 -4.43 5.77 -14.94
CA MET A 32 -3.13 6.43 -15.10
C MET A 32 -3.21 7.81 -15.75
N THR A 33 -4.38 8.25 -16.21
CA THR A 33 -4.58 9.57 -16.84
C THR A 33 -5.05 10.59 -15.83
N GLU A 34 -4.47 11.79 -15.84
CA GLU A 34 -4.87 12.89 -14.94
C GLU A 34 -6.35 13.28 -15.19
N THR A 35 -7.17 13.18 -14.15
CA THR A 35 -8.59 13.56 -14.18
C THR A 35 -9.06 13.95 -12.78
N ARG A 36 -10.22 14.61 -12.69
CA ARG A 36 -10.87 14.89 -11.40
C ARG A 36 -11.51 13.65 -10.77
N LYS A 37 -11.97 12.69 -11.59
CA LYS A 37 -12.66 11.49 -11.13
C LYS A 37 -12.50 10.33 -12.11
N HIS A 38 -11.97 9.21 -11.63
CA HIS A 38 -11.75 7.98 -12.41
C HIS A 38 -13.01 7.11 -12.46
N SER A 39 -14.08 7.66 -13.01
CA SER A 39 -15.36 6.95 -13.17
C SER A 39 -15.37 5.99 -14.37
N LEU A 40 -16.36 5.09 -14.43
CA LEU A 40 -16.58 4.27 -15.63
C LEU A 40 -16.95 5.12 -16.85
N THR A 41 -17.63 6.26 -16.64
CA THR A 41 -17.91 7.24 -17.70
C THR A 41 -16.63 7.82 -18.27
N PHE A 42 -15.65 8.14 -17.42
CA PHE A 42 -14.35 8.61 -17.89
C PHE A 42 -13.60 7.54 -18.69
N ALA A 43 -13.57 6.30 -18.19
CA ALA A 43 -12.97 5.18 -18.93
C ALA A 43 -13.66 4.94 -20.28
N SER A 44 -14.99 5.06 -20.32
CA SER A 44 -15.79 4.96 -21.54
C SER A 44 -15.45 6.06 -22.53
N GLY A 45 -15.43 7.33 -22.10
CA GLY A 45 -15.09 8.47 -22.96
C GLY A 45 -13.66 8.45 -23.49
N LEU A 46 -12.71 7.87 -22.75
CA LEU A 46 -11.34 7.70 -23.22
C LEU A 46 -11.18 6.61 -24.30
N SER A 47 -11.96 5.54 -24.20
CA SER A 47 -11.76 4.33 -24.98
C SER A 47 -12.77 4.10 -26.11
N GLY A 48 -13.93 4.76 -26.05
CA GLY A 48 -15.10 4.44 -26.87
C GLY A 48 -15.84 3.17 -26.44
N ILE A 49 -15.37 2.48 -25.39
CA ILE A 49 -16.01 1.26 -24.89
C ILE A 49 -17.20 1.64 -24.00
N GLY A 50 -18.36 1.02 -24.22
CA GLY A 50 -19.54 1.27 -23.38
C GLY A 50 -19.34 0.90 -21.90
N ILE A 51 -19.92 1.73 -21.02
CA ILE A 51 -19.91 1.55 -19.55
C ILE A 51 -20.31 0.12 -19.11
N PRO A 52 -21.34 -0.54 -19.69
CA PRO A 52 -21.72 -1.90 -19.29
C PRO A 52 -20.61 -2.94 -19.47
N SER A 53 -19.73 -2.75 -20.45
CA SER A 53 -18.60 -3.66 -20.69
C SER A 53 -17.55 -3.56 -19.59
N PHE A 54 -17.22 -2.35 -19.11
CA PHE A 54 -16.35 -2.19 -17.95
C PHE A 54 -16.99 -2.72 -16.67
N SER A 55 -18.29 -2.49 -16.48
CA SER A 55 -19.02 -3.01 -15.31
C SER A 55 -18.97 -4.54 -15.23
N ARG A 56 -19.27 -5.22 -16.34
CA ARG A 56 -19.18 -6.69 -16.46
C ARG A 56 -17.74 -7.19 -16.28
N PHE A 57 -16.78 -6.49 -16.88
CA PHE A 57 -15.35 -6.80 -16.75
C PHE A 57 -14.92 -6.82 -15.28
N LEU A 58 -15.25 -5.78 -14.51
CA LEU A 58 -14.90 -5.70 -13.10
C LEU A 58 -15.61 -6.77 -12.26
N CYS A 59 -16.88 -7.07 -12.55
CA CYS A 59 -17.65 -8.03 -11.75
C CYS A 59 -17.18 -9.48 -11.94
N GLY A 60 -16.84 -9.88 -13.17
CA GLY A 60 -16.63 -11.28 -13.54
C GLY A 60 -15.19 -11.76 -13.66
N ASN A 61 -14.19 -10.89 -13.45
CA ASN A 61 -12.77 -11.22 -13.69
C ASN A 61 -11.86 -10.94 -12.48
N ASP A 62 -12.42 -10.87 -11.28
CA ASP A 62 -11.70 -10.57 -10.03
C ASP A 62 -10.49 -11.49 -9.82
N LYS A 63 -10.64 -12.80 -9.98
CA LYS A 63 -9.54 -13.76 -9.82
C LYS A 63 -8.37 -13.48 -10.78
N ILE A 64 -8.67 -13.20 -12.05
CA ILE A 64 -7.65 -12.91 -13.08
C ILE A 64 -6.95 -11.59 -12.77
N ILE A 65 -7.71 -10.57 -12.36
CA ILE A 65 -7.19 -9.24 -12.02
C ILE A 65 -6.28 -9.32 -10.79
N VAL A 66 -6.71 -10.04 -9.74
CA VAL A 66 -5.92 -10.28 -8.52
C VAL A 66 -4.62 -10.99 -8.86
N HIS A 67 -4.70 -12.05 -9.69
CA HIS A 67 -3.52 -12.78 -10.15
C HIS A 67 -2.56 -11.89 -10.96
N THR A 68 -3.09 -11.10 -11.89
CA THR A 68 -2.30 -10.20 -12.74
C THR A 68 -1.55 -9.16 -11.90
N MET A 69 -2.24 -8.57 -10.92
CA MET A 69 -1.63 -7.61 -9.99
C MET A 69 -0.52 -8.27 -9.16
N ASN A 70 -0.76 -9.47 -8.61
CA ASN A 70 0.21 -10.21 -7.81
C ASN A 70 1.46 -10.59 -8.63
N ASP A 71 1.27 -11.09 -9.85
CA ASP A 71 2.35 -11.40 -10.79
C ASP A 71 3.18 -10.15 -11.13
N LEU A 72 2.51 -9.03 -11.41
CA LEU A 72 3.19 -7.77 -11.68
C LEU A 72 4.00 -7.28 -10.46
N SER A 73 3.45 -7.36 -9.24
CA SER A 73 4.18 -7.03 -8.01
C SER A 73 5.44 -7.89 -7.85
N LYS A 74 5.35 -9.20 -8.11
CA LYS A 74 6.51 -10.11 -8.06
C LYS A 74 7.55 -9.77 -9.12
N LYS A 75 7.13 -9.57 -10.38
CA LYS A 75 8.03 -9.20 -11.48
C LYS A 75 8.77 -7.90 -11.20
N GLN A 76 8.05 -6.88 -10.72
CA GLN A 76 8.66 -5.60 -10.39
C GLN A 76 9.65 -5.72 -9.22
N ALA A 77 9.29 -6.47 -8.18
CA ALA A 77 10.17 -6.72 -7.04
C ALA A 77 11.45 -7.45 -7.44
N ARG A 78 11.35 -8.45 -8.31
CA ARG A 78 12.52 -9.19 -8.81
C ARG A 78 13.42 -8.29 -9.64
N THR A 79 12.82 -7.45 -10.49
CA THR A 79 13.57 -6.51 -11.33
C THR A 79 14.40 -5.57 -10.47
N TYR A 80 13.79 -4.97 -9.45
CA TYR A 80 14.53 -4.12 -8.51
C TYR A 80 15.58 -4.91 -7.73
N SER A 81 15.24 -6.07 -7.18
CA SER A 81 16.18 -6.89 -6.41
C SER A 81 17.45 -7.23 -7.21
N ARG A 82 17.32 -7.57 -8.50
CA ARG A 82 18.45 -7.85 -9.39
C ARG A 82 19.34 -6.64 -9.63
N VAL A 83 18.75 -5.50 -10.03
CA VAL A 83 19.50 -4.26 -10.27
C VAL A 83 20.30 -3.86 -9.04
N ILE A 84 19.71 -4.01 -7.86
CA ILE A 84 20.40 -3.67 -6.61
C ILE A 84 21.51 -4.71 -6.34
N ASN A 85 21.28 -6.02 -6.53
CA ASN A 85 22.31 -7.08 -6.37
C ASN A 85 23.57 -6.79 -7.18
N GLU A 86 23.42 -6.20 -8.36
CA GLU A 86 24.53 -5.82 -9.23
C GLU A 86 25.26 -4.53 -8.78
N THR A 87 24.59 -3.65 -8.03
CA THR A 87 25.09 -2.30 -7.71
C THR A 87 25.54 -2.08 -6.25
N GLU A 88 25.05 -2.84 -5.26
CA GLU A 88 25.36 -2.59 -3.84
C GLU A 88 25.90 -3.81 -3.06
N ARG A 89 27.03 -3.64 -2.36
CA ARG A 89 27.72 -4.65 -1.51
C ARG A 89 27.28 -4.69 -0.03
N LEU A 90 26.27 -3.93 0.40
CA LEU A 90 25.88 -3.81 1.83
C LEU A 90 24.68 -4.68 2.23
N PRO A 91 24.56 -5.10 3.52
CA PRO A 91 23.42 -5.87 4.03
C PRO A 91 22.11 -5.08 3.91
N ARG A 92 21.09 -5.68 3.28
CA ARG A 92 19.86 -4.98 2.90
C ARG A 92 18.72 -5.27 3.86
N LYS A 93 18.24 -4.25 4.57
CA LYS A 93 16.97 -4.38 5.28
C LYS A 93 15.79 -4.28 4.31
N ILE A 94 14.92 -5.29 4.34
CA ILE A 94 13.68 -5.38 3.60
C ILE A 94 12.56 -5.00 4.55
N PHE A 95 11.77 -3.98 4.23
CA PHE A 95 10.68 -3.54 5.07
C PHE A 95 9.35 -4.01 4.53
N ILE A 96 8.53 -4.64 5.38
CA ILE A 96 7.12 -4.90 5.11
C ILE A 96 6.32 -3.94 5.95
N MET A 97 5.62 -2.99 5.33
CA MET A 97 4.79 -2.04 6.06
C MET A 97 3.33 -2.44 5.94
N ILE A 98 2.61 -2.40 7.05
CA ILE A 98 1.21 -2.80 7.12
C ILE A 98 0.41 -1.68 7.76
N ASP A 99 -0.68 -1.29 7.11
CA ASP A 99 -1.59 -0.27 7.60
C ASP A 99 -2.99 -0.47 7.02
N GLU A 100 -4.00 0.05 7.71
CA GLU A 100 -5.38 -0.01 7.26
C GLU A 100 -5.79 1.29 6.56
N THR A 101 -6.64 1.16 5.55
CA THR A 101 -7.27 2.31 4.89
C THR A 101 -8.75 2.05 4.66
N LEU A 102 -9.53 3.11 4.73
CA LEU A 102 -10.95 3.09 4.40
C LEU A 102 -11.15 3.56 2.96
N GLN A 103 -11.95 2.84 2.19
CA GLN A 103 -12.46 3.26 0.89
C GLN A 103 -13.86 3.82 1.09
N LYS A 104 -13.99 5.15 1.05
CA LYS A 104 -15.27 5.82 1.35
C LYS A 104 -16.35 5.50 0.33
N ARG A 105 -17.59 5.47 0.78
CA ARG A 105 -18.80 5.23 -0.01
C ARG A 105 -19.88 6.23 0.40
N SER A 106 -20.73 6.59 -0.56
CA SER A 106 -21.89 7.45 -0.32
C SER A 106 -23.09 6.72 0.27
N SER A 107 -23.15 5.37 0.20
CA SER A 107 -24.31 4.61 0.69
C SER A 107 -23.94 3.23 1.25
N LEU A 108 -24.83 2.70 2.10
CA LEU A 108 -24.78 1.32 2.64
C LEU A 108 -25.38 0.27 1.68
N LYS A 109 -25.87 0.67 0.50
CA LYS A 109 -26.58 -0.23 -0.42
C LYS A 109 -25.67 -1.22 -1.15
N SER A 110 -24.37 -0.95 -1.21
CA SER A 110 -23.40 -1.84 -1.87
C SER A 110 -23.02 -3.01 -0.96
N GLU A 111 -22.66 -4.13 -1.56
CA GLU A 111 -22.24 -5.32 -0.82
C GLU A 111 -21.01 -5.03 0.06
N ASN A 112 -20.98 -5.69 1.22
CA ASN A 112 -19.88 -5.65 2.19
C ASN A 112 -19.51 -4.25 2.75
N VAL A 113 -20.35 -3.23 2.54
CA VAL A 113 -20.15 -1.90 3.12
C VAL A 113 -20.49 -1.91 4.62
N GLN A 114 -19.71 -1.18 5.42
CA GLN A 114 -19.98 -0.97 6.84
C GLN A 114 -19.74 0.49 7.24
N ARG A 115 -20.35 0.89 8.37
CA ARG A 115 -20.08 2.13 9.08
C ARG A 115 -18.91 1.93 10.05
N PHE A 116 -17.88 2.73 9.91
CA PHE A 116 -16.68 2.75 10.75
C PHE A 116 -16.65 4.02 11.61
N ASN A 117 -16.26 3.88 12.88
CA ASN A 117 -16.04 5.03 13.76
C ASN A 117 -14.72 5.68 13.37
N HIS A 118 -14.72 6.98 13.06
CA HIS A 118 -13.51 7.69 12.68
C HIS A 118 -13.50 9.10 13.28
N GLY A 119 -12.64 9.30 14.29
CA GLY A 119 -12.56 10.55 15.03
C GLY A 119 -13.88 10.87 15.73
N HIS A 120 -14.44 12.05 15.43
CA HIS A 120 -15.71 12.53 15.98
C HIS A 120 -16.95 12.13 15.17
N GLY A 121 -16.79 11.29 14.13
CA GLY A 121 -17.90 10.93 13.26
C GLY A 121 -17.79 9.50 12.74
N PHE A 122 -18.48 9.25 11.62
CA PHE A 122 -18.53 7.94 11.01
C PHE A 122 -18.23 8.02 9.53
N VAL A 123 -17.56 6.99 9.04
CA VAL A 123 -17.26 6.81 7.62
C VAL A 123 -17.95 5.56 7.15
N ILE A 124 -18.74 5.66 6.09
CA ILE A 124 -19.34 4.51 5.41
C ILE A 124 -18.38 4.07 4.31
N GLY A 125 -18.05 2.78 4.26
CA GLY A 125 -17.11 2.31 3.26
C GLY A 125 -16.75 0.84 3.31
N HIS A 126 -15.65 0.52 2.63
CA HIS A 126 -14.94 -0.75 2.74
C HIS A 126 -13.61 -0.52 3.46
N GLN A 127 -13.13 -1.49 4.22
CA GLN A 127 -11.82 -1.42 4.87
C GLN A 127 -10.85 -2.40 4.21
N TRP A 128 -9.61 -1.95 4.04
CA TRP A 128 -8.53 -2.68 3.40
C TRP A 128 -7.30 -2.66 4.29
N THR A 129 -6.71 -3.82 4.57
CA THR A 129 -5.37 -3.91 5.15
C THR A 129 -4.38 -3.96 4.00
N ASN A 130 -3.60 -2.89 3.88
CA ASN A 130 -2.59 -2.73 2.85
C ASN A 130 -1.24 -3.19 3.34
N ILE A 131 -0.51 -3.80 2.42
CA ILE A 131 0.79 -4.38 2.68
C ILE A 131 1.69 -3.89 1.55
N ILE A 132 2.73 -3.16 1.91
CA ILE A 132 3.73 -2.70 0.95
C ILE A 132 5.09 -3.28 1.31
N LEU A 133 5.81 -3.71 0.29
CA LEU A 133 7.20 -4.08 0.37
C LEU A 133 8.02 -2.83 0.03
N PHE A 134 9.02 -2.54 0.87
CA PHE A 134 9.88 -1.38 0.71
C PHE A 134 11.35 -1.79 0.87
N PHE A 135 12.12 -1.56 -0.18
CA PHE A 135 13.57 -1.77 -0.22
C PHE A 135 14.16 -0.87 -1.32
N SER A 136 15.38 -0.38 -1.10
CA SER A 136 16.10 0.52 -2.02
C SER A 136 15.24 1.70 -2.52
N GLU A 137 14.55 2.37 -1.59
CA GLU A 137 13.64 3.48 -1.84
C GLU A 137 12.45 3.18 -2.78
N LYS A 138 12.22 1.92 -3.16
CA LYS A 138 11.09 1.50 -3.98
C LYS A 138 9.95 0.99 -3.12
N ILE A 139 8.73 1.41 -3.45
CA ILE A 139 7.49 0.89 -2.86
C ILE A 139 6.85 -0.07 -3.84
N ILE A 140 6.55 -1.28 -3.37
CA ILE A 140 5.87 -2.31 -4.15
C ILE A 140 4.64 -2.75 -3.37
N PRO A 141 3.43 -2.36 -3.79
CA PRO A 141 2.22 -2.84 -3.14
C PRO A 141 2.04 -4.34 -3.40
N LEU A 142 1.71 -5.07 -2.34
CA LEU A 142 1.30 -6.47 -2.40
C LEU A 142 -0.24 -6.56 -2.43
N PRO A 143 -0.82 -7.71 -2.80
CA PRO A 143 -2.28 -7.88 -2.80
C PRO A 143 -2.88 -7.48 -1.44
N PRO A 144 -3.80 -6.49 -1.39
CA PRO A 144 -4.37 -6.03 -0.15
C PRO A 144 -5.39 -7.03 0.39
N ILE A 145 -5.59 -7.02 1.71
CA ILE A 145 -6.56 -7.90 2.36
C ILE A 145 -7.86 -7.12 2.56
N PRO A 146 -8.97 -7.53 1.92
CA PRO A 146 -10.27 -6.93 2.18
C PRO A 146 -10.82 -7.36 3.54
N PHE A 147 -11.39 -6.41 4.29
CA PHE A 147 -12.21 -6.75 5.45
C PHE A 147 -13.58 -7.26 5.00
N TYR A 148 -14.07 -8.35 5.59
CA TYR A 148 -15.42 -8.87 5.34
C TYR A 148 -16.30 -8.68 6.57
N THR A 149 -17.44 -8.05 6.37
CA THR A 149 -18.47 -7.93 7.40
C THR A 149 -19.03 -9.31 7.75
N LYS A 150 -19.48 -9.50 9.01
CA LYS A 150 -20.17 -10.74 9.41
C LYS A 150 -21.38 -11.05 8.52
N LYS A 151 -22.13 -10.01 8.12
CA LYS A 151 -23.28 -10.12 7.20
C LYS A 151 -22.85 -10.67 5.84
N TYR A 152 -21.79 -10.13 5.25
CA TYR A 152 -21.26 -10.59 3.97
C TYR A 152 -20.73 -12.03 4.05
N CYS A 153 -20.02 -12.38 5.12
CA CYS A 153 -19.56 -13.76 5.33
C CYS A 153 -20.73 -14.74 5.39
N ARG A 154 -21.82 -14.42 6.12
CA ARG A 154 -23.02 -15.25 6.18
C ARG A 154 -23.68 -15.42 4.80
N SER A 155 -23.85 -14.33 4.04
CA SER A 155 -24.50 -14.41 2.72
C SER A 155 -23.68 -15.18 1.68
N LYS A 156 -22.35 -15.20 1.81
CA LYS A 156 -21.44 -15.97 0.94
C LYS A 156 -21.07 -17.35 1.50
N LYS A 157 -21.68 -17.80 2.61
CA LYS A 157 -21.36 -19.06 3.30
C LYS A 157 -19.86 -19.21 3.65
N MET A 158 -19.22 -18.11 4.05
CA MET A 158 -17.81 -18.04 4.44
C MET A 158 -17.64 -17.91 5.95
N LYS A 159 -16.56 -18.48 6.50
CA LYS A 159 -16.19 -18.27 7.90
C LYS A 159 -15.70 -16.83 8.11
N TYR A 160 -16.28 -16.13 9.08
CA TYR A 160 -15.80 -14.81 9.48
C TYR A 160 -14.41 -14.90 10.13
N ARG A 161 -13.53 -13.97 9.75
CA ARG A 161 -12.20 -13.79 10.32
C ARG A 161 -11.95 -12.30 10.51
N THR A 162 -11.33 -11.93 11.63
CA THR A 162 -10.90 -10.57 11.93
C THR A 162 -9.73 -10.12 11.03
N SER A 163 -9.49 -8.81 10.94
CA SER A 163 -8.33 -8.28 10.19
C SER A 163 -7.01 -8.90 10.66
N HIS A 164 -6.83 -9.09 11.97
CA HIS A 164 -5.62 -9.68 12.54
C HIS A 164 -5.44 -11.15 12.15
N GLU A 165 -6.51 -11.95 12.14
CA GLU A 165 -6.45 -13.35 11.73
C GLU A 165 -6.10 -13.49 10.24
N ARG A 166 -6.74 -12.67 9.38
CA ARG A 166 -6.43 -12.67 7.94
C ARG A 166 -5.01 -12.22 7.66
N LEU A 167 -4.53 -11.21 8.37
CA LEU A 167 -3.15 -10.75 8.24
C LEU A 167 -2.15 -11.82 8.73
N THR A 168 -2.49 -12.53 9.81
CA THR A 168 -1.69 -13.65 10.32
C THR A 168 -1.57 -14.74 9.26
N GLU A 169 -2.69 -15.14 8.65
CA GLU A 169 -2.72 -16.11 7.55
C GLU A 169 -1.93 -15.61 6.33
N TYR A 170 -2.12 -14.35 5.95
CA TYR A 170 -1.39 -13.74 4.84
C TYR A 170 0.12 -13.79 5.06
N LEU A 171 0.60 -13.35 6.22
CA LEU A 171 2.04 -13.35 6.54
C LEU A 171 2.60 -14.78 6.59
N ASN A 172 1.82 -15.73 7.11
CA ASN A 172 2.21 -17.15 7.12
C ASN A 172 2.42 -17.66 5.69
N ASN A 173 1.52 -17.32 4.76
CA ASN A 173 1.54 -17.78 3.37
C ASN A 173 2.42 -16.91 2.45
N LEU A 174 2.88 -15.74 2.90
CA LEU A 174 3.71 -14.84 2.10
C LEU A 174 5.10 -15.47 1.86
N ASN A 175 5.36 -15.90 0.63
CA ASN A 175 6.68 -16.33 0.19
C ASN A 175 7.45 -15.14 -0.39
N LEU A 176 8.36 -14.55 0.39
CA LEU A 176 9.16 -13.41 -0.07
C LEU A 176 10.18 -13.79 -1.15
N GLU A 177 10.61 -15.05 -1.22
CA GLU A 177 11.56 -15.48 -2.26
C GLU A 177 10.98 -15.27 -3.67
N GLU A 178 9.66 -15.40 -3.80
CA GLU A 178 8.98 -15.12 -5.07
C GLU A 178 9.02 -13.64 -5.48
N TYR A 179 9.29 -12.73 -4.56
CA TYR A 179 9.37 -11.29 -4.83
C TYR A 179 10.80 -10.82 -4.98
N ILE A 180 11.68 -11.18 -4.05
CA ILE A 180 13.02 -10.59 -3.96
C ILE A 180 14.15 -11.62 -4.16
N GLY A 181 13.83 -12.90 -4.34
CA GLY A 181 14.80 -13.98 -4.38
C GLY A 181 15.26 -14.43 -3.00
N LYS A 182 16.32 -15.25 -2.98
CA LYS A 182 16.91 -15.76 -1.74
C LYS A 182 17.41 -14.60 -0.87
N HIS A 183 17.05 -14.63 0.41
CA HIS A 183 17.38 -13.60 1.39
C HIS A 183 17.53 -14.22 2.78
N ASP A 184 18.23 -13.54 3.69
CA ASP A 184 18.18 -13.90 5.11
C ASP A 184 16.90 -13.34 5.73
N GLY A 185 16.14 -14.19 6.44
CA GLY A 185 14.95 -13.76 7.17
C GLY A 185 15.26 -12.64 8.19
N ARG A 186 16.47 -12.61 8.76
CA ARG A 186 16.91 -11.60 9.73
C ARG A 186 17.02 -10.20 9.13
N ASP A 187 16.97 -10.10 7.81
CA ASP A 187 16.97 -8.83 7.09
C ASP A 187 15.57 -8.28 6.83
N VAL A 188 14.53 -9.07 7.08
CA VAL A 188 13.14 -8.65 6.94
C VAL A 188 12.65 -8.02 8.24
N VAL A 189 12.16 -6.77 8.13
CA VAL A 189 11.59 -6.01 9.25
C VAL A 189 10.15 -5.61 8.93
N VAL A 190 9.21 -6.10 9.72
CA VAL A 190 7.79 -5.75 9.60
C VAL A 190 7.47 -4.52 10.44
N LEU A 191 6.95 -3.47 9.82
CA LEU A 191 6.58 -2.21 10.45
C LEU A 191 5.05 -2.09 10.57
N THR A 192 4.54 -1.96 11.78
CA THR A 192 3.10 -1.81 12.02
C THR A 192 2.79 -0.74 13.07
N ASP A 193 1.58 -0.20 13.02
CA ASP A 193 1.08 0.67 14.08
C ASP A 193 0.56 -0.14 15.29
N SER A 194 -0.01 0.56 16.28
CA SER A 194 -0.59 -0.05 17.47
C SER A 194 -1.94 -0.73 17.26
N GLY A 195 -2.60 -0.49 16.13
CA GLY A 195 -3.77 -1.25 15.68
C GLY A 195 -3.41 -2.73 15.44
N PHE A 196 -2.17 -3.01 15.07
CA PHE A 196 -1.63 -4.35 14.83
C PHE A 196 -0.75 -4.91 15.95
N ASP A 197 -0.77 -4.30 17.15
CA ASP A 197 -0.13 -4.86 18.35
C ASP A 197 -0.88 -6.12 18.81
N ASN A 198 -0.57 -7.24 18.17
CA ASN A 198 -1.22 -8.54 18.36
C ASN A 198 -0.18 -9.66 18.45
N LYS A 199 -0.29 -10.50 19.48
CA LYS A 199 0.63 -11.60 19.76
C LYS A 199 0.71 -12.63 18.61
N ASN A 200 -0.39 -12.90 17.90
CA ASN A 200 -0.41 -13.91 16.83
C ASN A 200 0.34 -13.40 15.59
N ILE A 201 0.17 -12.11 15.25
CA ILE A 201 0.94 -11.44 14.20
C ILE A 201 2.43 -11.48 14.56
N GLN A 202 2.77 -11.02 15.76
CA GLN A 202 4.17 -10.96 16.24
C GLN A 202 4.83 -12.34 16.24
N LYS A 203 4.16 -13.39 16.74
CA LYS A 203 4.66 -14.77 16.69
C LYS A 203 4.85 -15.28 15.26
N THR A 204 3.95 -14.96 14.35
CA THR A 204 4.04 -15.40 12.95
C THR A 204 5.25 -14.80 12.26
N ILE A 205 5.52 -13.52 12.50
CA ILE A 205 6.72 -12.83 12.00
C ILE A 205 7.98 -13.52 12.53
N LEU A 206 8.05 -13.77 13.85
CA LEU A 206 9.20 -14.44 14.47
C LEU A 206 9.40 -15.88 13.97
N LYS A 207 8.32 -16.63 13.69
CA LYS A 207 8.39 -17.99 13.13
C LYS A 207 9.07 -18.01 11.77
N LYS A 208 8.95 -16.94 10.98
CA LYS A 208 9.64 -16.78 9.68
C LYS A 208 11.08 -16.28 9.82
N LYS A 209 11.60 -16.20 11.05
CA LYS A 209 12.90 -15.61 11.39
C LYS A 209 13.01 -14.13 10.99
N TRP A 210 11.87 -13.44 10.85
CA TRP A 210 11.79 -12.01 10.57
C TRP A 210 11.75 -11.21 11.87
N HIS A 211 12.07 -9.92 11.77
CA HIS A 211 11.92 -8.98 12.88
C HIS A 211 10.69 -8.10 12.71
N PHE A 212 10.21 -7.51 13.80
CA PHE A 212 9.17 -6.49 13.76
C PHE A 212 9.60 -5.23 14.53
N ILE A 213 9.05 -4.09 14.09
CA ILE A 213 8.98 -2.87 14.87
C ILE A 213 7.51 -2.43 14.91
N CYS A 214 6.93 -2.43 16.10
CA CYS A 214 5.51 -2.19 16.31
C CYS A 214 5.31 -1.08 17.33
N ALA A 215 4.44 -0.12 17.05
CA ALA A 215 3.97 0.78 18.11
C ALA A 215 3.08 0.00 19.09
N LEU A 216 3.31 0.18 20.38
CA LEU A 216 2.55 -0.50 21.42
C LEU A 216 1.42 0.38 21.96
N LYS A 217 0.31 -0.26 22.32
CA LYS A 217 -0.69 0.39 23.18
C LYS A 217 -0.08 0.63 24.56
N SER A 218 -0.44 1.72 25.22
CA SER A 218 0.09 2.09 26.56
C SER A 218 -0.12 0.99 27.62
N SER A 219 -1.19 0.21 27.48
CA SER A 219 -1.56 -0.91 28.34
C SER A 219 -0.92 -2.25 27.96
N ARG A 220 -0.11 -2.31 26.89
CA ARG A 220 0.51 -3.56 26.45
C ARG A 220 1.45 -4.10 27.53
N GLY A 221 1.20 -5.34 27.97
CA GLY A 221 1.89 -5.94 29.11
C GLY A 221 3.36 -6.27 28.81
N VAL A 222 4.26 -5.81 29.68
CA VAL A 222 5.69 -6.08 29.68
C VAL A 222 6.19 -6.49 31.07
N LYS A 223 7.34 -7.18 31.12
CA LYS A 223 8.07 -7.50 32.34
C LYS A 223 9.57 -7.26 32.15
N SER A 224 10.24 -6.73 33.17
CA SER A 224 11.71 -6.79 33.22
C SER A 224 12.17 -8.24 33.32
N GLU A 225 13.44 -8.48 33.00
CA GLU A 225 14.06 -9.80 33.10
C GLU A 225 13.97 -10.38 34.52
N ALA A 226 14.36 -9.60 35.54
CA ALA A 226 14.25 -10.01 36.93
C ALA A 226 12.81 -10.37 37.35
N LYS A 227 11.81 -9.59 36.91
CA LYS A 227 10.39 -9.87 37.22
C LYS A 227 9.90 -11.10 36.47
N TYR A 228 10.31 -11.27 35.21
CA TYR A 228 9.92 -12.43 34.40
C TYR A 228 10.46 -13.74 34.99
N ALA A 229 11.69 -13.74 35.53
CA ALA A 229 12.27 -14.91 36.18
C ALA A 229 11.57 -15.30 37.50
N LYS A 230 11.11 -14.31 38.28
CA LYS A 230 10.53 -14.53 39.63
C LYS A 230 9.02 -14.76 39.66
N THR A 231 8.30 -14.42 38.60
CA THR A 231 6.82 -14.43 38.61
C THR A 231 6.26 -15.37 37.55
N ARG A 232 5.03 -15.88 37.76
CA ARG A 232 4.38 -16.78 36.81
C ARG A 232 4.25 -16.11 35.43
N LYS A 233 4.37 -16.90 34.36
CA LYS A 233 4.24 -16.40 32.97
C LYS A 233 2.86 -15.78 32.67
N SER A 234 1.82 -16.13 33.42
CA SER A 234 0.44 -15.66 33.23
C SER A 234 0.10 -14.35 33.96
N SER A 235 0.72 -14.04 35.09
CA SER A 235 0.37 -12.92 35.98
C SER A 235 1.40 -11.77 35.95
N ASP A 236 1.18 -10.69 36.72
CA ASP A 236 2.19 -9.66 37.06
C ASP A 236 2.80 -8.86 35.91
N TRP A 237 2.05 -8.71 34.82
CA TRP A 237 2.45 -7.87 33.68
C TRP A 237 2.13 -6.40 33.96
N ASP A 238 3.13 -5.52 33.79
CA ASP A 238 2.90 -4.07 33.84
C ASP A 238 2.58 -3.56 32.43
N GLY A 239 1.60 -2.66 32.27
CA GLY A 239 1.44 -1.95 31.00
C GLY A 239 2.72 -1.17 30.68
N VAL A 240 3.13 -1.10 29.41
CA VAL A 240 4.41 -0.48 29.01
C VAL A 240 4.55 0.97 29.49
N ALA A 241 3.46 1.73 29.53
CA ALA A 241 3.47 3.07 30.10
C ALA A 241 3.75 3.08 31.60
N LEU A 242 3.13 2.14 32.34
CA LEU A 242 3.34 1.98 33.78
C LEU A 242 4.77 1.49 34.07
N PHE A 243 5.29 0.57 33.26
CA PHE A 243 6.67 0.11 33.33
C PHE A 243 7.64 1.30 33.25
N PHE A 244 7.61 2.10 32.19
CA PHE A 244 8.50 3.26 32.07
C PHE A 244 8.28 4.34 33.14
N ARG A 245 7.08 4.41 33.74
CA ARG A 245 6.78 5.28 34.88
C ARG A 245 7.45 4.80 36.18
N LYS A 246 7.49 3.48 36.42
CA LYS A 246 8.11 2.85 37.60
C LYS A 246 9.64 2.84 37.50
N TYR A 247 10.19 2.49 36.34
CA TYR A 247 11.63 2.39 36.10
C TYR A 247 12.26 3.74 35.75
N ARG A 248 12.16 4.72 36.68
CA ARG A 248 12.64 6.10 36.46
C ARG A 248 14.16 6.22 36.35
N LYS A 249 14.91 5.25 36.91
CA LYS A 249 16.37 5.19 36.86
C LYS A 249 16.92 5.01 35.45
N LEU A 250 16.10 4.59 34.47
CA LEU A 250 16.53 4.51 33.08
C LEU A 250 16.88 5.92 32.57
N PRO A 251 18.12 6.15 32.10
CA PRO A 251 18.56 7.47 31.66
C PRO A 251 17.80 7.87 30.40
N TRP A 252 17.52 9.17 30.29
CA TRP A 252 17.03 9.74 29.05
C TRP A 252 18.22 9.97 28.11
N SER A 253 18.13 9.50 26.88
CA SER A 253 19.05 9.91 25.81
C SER A 253 18.33 10.77 24.78
N THR A 254 19.04 11.75 24.20
CA THR A 254 18.48 12.59 23.15
C THR A 254 18.88 12.05 21.79
N ILE A 255 17.90 11.71 20.97
CA ILE A 255 18.10 11.26 19.59
C ILE A 255 17.69 12.37 18.64
N ARG A 256 18.60 12.70 17.73
CA ARG A 256 18.41 13.71 16.69
C ARG A 256 18.22 13.01 15.34
N ILE A 257 17.11 13.33 14.68
CA ILE A 257 16.76 12.78 13.37
C ILE A 257 16.40 13.93 12.45
N PHE A 258 16.94 13.92 11.23
CA PHE A 258 16.57 14.87 10.19
C PHE A 258 15.37 14.34 9.40
N THR A 259 14.45 15.22 9.04
CA THR A 259 13.39 14.86 8.09
C THR A 259 13.96 14.77 6.68
N GLU A 260 13.54 13.75 5.93
CA GLU A 260 13.68 13.71 4.48
C GLU A 260 12.80 14.79 3.84
N GLY A 261 13.29 15.43 2.78
CA GLY A 261 12.58 16.46 2.01
C GLY A 261 13.35 17.77 1.84
N PRO A 262 12.87 18.68 0.96
CA PRO A 262 13.57 19.90 0.57
C PRO A 262 13.78 20.86 1.75
N LYS A 263 12.83 20.89 2.71
CA LYS A 263 12.98 21.60 3.98
C LYS A 263 13.41 20.63 5.07
N ARG A 264 14.70 20.27 5.08
CA ARG A 264 15.31 19.43 6.13
C ARG A 264 15.12 20.08 7.50
N LYS A 265 14.31 19.45 8.36
CA LYS A 265 14.07 19.88 9.73
C LYS A 265 14.67 18.89 10.71
N ARG A 266 15.44 19.39 11.67
CA ARG A 266 15.94 18.62 12.80
C ARG A 266 14.80 18.36 13.79
N LYS A 267 14.54 17.08 14.07
CA LYS A 267 13.62 16.64 15.14
C LYS A 267 14.44 16.02 16.27
N GLU A 268 14.08 16.41 17.49
CA GLU A 268 14.74 15.93 18.70
C GLU A 268 13.74 15.14 19.54
N PHE A 269 14.12 13.91 19.87
CA PHE A 269 13.38 12.99 20.68
C PHE A 269 14.16 12.70 21.96
N ARG A 270 13.48 12.70 23.10
CA ARG A 270 14.02 12.06 24.30
C ARG A 270 13.55 10.62 24.29
N VAL A 271 14.45 9.69 24.53
CA VAL A 271 14.11 8.27 24.60
C VAL A 271 14.62 7.61 25.86
N ARG A 272 13.88 6.60 26.30
CA ARG A 272 14.32 5.56 27.24
C ARG A 272 14.10 4.24 26.56
N HIS A 273 14.98 3.28 26.79
CA HIS A 273 14.77 1.92 26.32
C HIS A 273 15.09 0.91 27.41
N ALA A 274 14.59 -0.30 27.25
CA ALA A 274 14.90 -1.43 28.10
C ALA A 274 14.70 -2.74 27.32
N GLU A 275 15.48 -3.75 27.64
CA GLU A 275 15.17 -5.13 27.26
C GLU A 275 14.12 -5.68 28.22
N VAL A 276 13.03 -6.19 27.66
CA VAL A 276 11.88 -6.68 28.43
C VAL A 276 11.27 -7.90 27.76
N PHE A 277 10.47 -8.66 28.52
CA PHE A 277 9.56 -9.63 27.96
C PHE A 277 8.24 -8.95 27.61
N LEU A 278 7.73 -9.19 26.41
CA LEU A 278 6.43 -8.73 25.93
C LEU A 278 5.39 -9.86 26.03
N LYS A 279 4.22 -9.54 26.59
CA LYS A 279 3.19 -10.54 26.90
C LYS A 279 2.73 -11.30 25.65
N GLY A 280 3.00 -12.61 25.66
CA GLY A 280 2.62 -13.52 24.59
C GLY A 280 3.54 -13.52 23.37
N THR A 281 4.69 -12.84 23.44
CA THR A 281 5.62 -12.74 22.29
C THR A 281 7.01 -13.25 22.66
N GLY A 282 7.64 -12.70 23.70
CA GLY A 282 9.01 -13.07 24.09
C GLY A 282 9.86 -11.86 24.47
N LYS A 283 11.18 -12.05 24.53
CA LYS A 283 12.15 -10.98 24.84
C LYS A 283 12.26 -10.02 23.65
N ILE A 284 12.19 -8.72 23.92
CA ILE A 284 12.24 -7.62 22.94
C ILE A 284 12.94 -6.39 23.52
N ILE A 285 13.34 -5.45 22.68
CA ILE A 285 13.69 -4.08 23.09
C ILE A 285 12.43 -3.23 23.06
N THR A 286 12.10 -2.58 24.17
CA THR A 286 11.05 -1.56 24.21
C THR A 286 11.65 -0.16 24.29
N VAL A 287 11.07 0.79 23.56
CA VAL A 287 11.50 2.20 23.55
C VAL A 287 10.31 3.10 23.90
N CYS A 288 10.47 3.93 24.93
CA CYS A 288 9.62 5.07 25.21
C CYS A 288 10.23 6.31 24.54
N SER A 289 9.47 7.01 23.71
CA SER A 289 9.91 8.21 23.02
C SER A 289 8.93 9.37 23.23
N GLU A 290 9.47 10.55 23.48
CA GLU A 290 8.73 11.82 23.55
C GLU A 290 9.47 12.92 22.79
N PHE A 291 8.74 13.92 22.29
CA PHE A 291 9.34 15.10 21.65
C PHE A 291 10.03 15.97 22.70
N LYS A 292 11.28 16.38 22.46
CA LYS A 292 12.02 17.21 23.43
C LYS A 292 11.43 18.62 23.61
N LYS A 293 10.94 19.23 22.53
CA LYS A 293 10.50 20.65 22.51
C LYS A 293 8.99 20.87 22.70
N LYS A 294 8.18 19.83 22.95
CA LYS A 294 6.73 19.99 23.17
C LYS A 294 6.40 19.83 24.65
N ARG A 295 5.80 20.87 25.25
CA ARG A 295 5.37 20.91 26.68
C ARG A 295 4.45 19.75 27.07
N ASP A 296 3.70 19.18 26.10
CA ASP A 296 2.76 18.07 26.31
C ASP A 296 3.02 16.89 25.34
N GLY A 297 4.29 16.51 25.21
CA GLY A 297 4.73 15.50 24.25
C GLY A 297 4.09 14.13 24.50
N ARG A 298 3.03 13.79 23.75
CA ARG A 298 2.42 12.45 23.76
C ARG A 298 3.49 11.37 23.60
N ARG A 299 3.71 10.59 24.66
CA ARG A 299 4.64 9.47 24.68
C ARG A 299 4.20 8.39 23.69
N ARG A 300 5.16 7.83 22.98
CA ARG A 300 4.98 6.65 22.13
C ARG A 300 5.86 5.53 22.64
N TYR A 301 5.34 4.32 22.59
CA TYR A 301 6.03 3.11 22.99
C TYR A 301 6.21 2.24 21.76
N PHE A 302 7.41 1.70 21.57
CA PHE A 302 7.74 0.81 20.46
C PHE A 302 8.30 -0.49 21.00
N ALA A 303 8.00 -1.61 20.33
CA ALA A 303 8.71 -2.87 20.52
C ALA A 303 9.51 -3.21 19.25
N CYS A 304 10.74 -3.65 19.43
CA CYS A 304 11.58 -4.24 18.40
C CYS A 304 12.00 -5.64 18.83
N SER A 305 11.83 -6.63 17.95
CA SER A 305 12.24 -8.00 18.25
C SER A 305 13.72 -8.29 18.01
N ASP A 306 14.44 -7.40 17.34
CA ASP A 306 15.89 -7.51 17.21
C ASP A 306 16.56 -6.86 18.43
N LEU A 307 17.19 -7.68 19.26
CA LEU A 307 17.89 -7.24 20.48
C LEU A 307 19.21 -6.54 20.20
N LYS A 308 19.70 -6.54 18.96
CA LYS A 308 20.96 -5.89 18.58
C LYS A 308 20.77 -4.45 18.11
N VAL A 309 19.52 -4.02 17.91
CA VAL A 309 19.20 -2.73 17.28
C VAL A 309 19.21 -1.60 18.30
N LEU A 310 19.89 -0.51 17.95
CA LEU A 310 19.93 0.70 18.78
C LEU A 310 18.59 1.46 18.72
N PRO A 311 18.18 2.16 19.80
CA PRO A 311 16.94 2.94 19.82
C PRO A 311 16.83 3.95 18.66
N ARG A 312 17.96 4.55 18.25
CA ARG A 312 18.00 5.46 17.10
C ARG A 312 17.55 4.78 15.81
N GLN A 313 18.00 3.56 15.57
CA GLN A 313 17.62 2.77 14.39
C GLN A 313 16.14 2.39 14.45
N ILE A 314 15.61 2.04 15.62
CA ILE A 314 14.17 1.79 15.81
C ILE A 314 13.34 3.00 15.40
N LEU A 315 13.72 4.20 15.87
CA LEU A 315 13.02 5.43 15.54
C LEU A 315 13.13 5.78 14.04
N ILE A 316 14.30 5.60 13.42
CA ILE A 316 14.49 5.84 11.98
C ILE A 316 13.65 4.87 11.16
N ALA A 317 13.75 3.57 11.43
CA ALA A 317 12.99 2.53 10.74
C ALA A 317 11.48 2.76 10.90
N TYR A 318 11.00 3.08 12.10
CA TYR A 318 9.57 3.35 12.32
C TYR A 318 9.06 4.58 11.54
N ARG A 319 9.94 5.56 11.25
CA ARG A 319 9.57 6.70 10.39
C ARG A 319 9.36 6.28 8.94
N LEU A 320 10.05 5.25 8.46
CA LEU A 320 9.82 4.70 7.11
C LEU A 320 8.39 4.20 6.95
N ARG A 321 7.71 3.79 8.03
CA ARG A 321 6.29 3.41 7.99
C ARG A 321 5.41 4.48 7.32
N TRP A 322 5.77 5.77 7.41
CA TRP A 322 5.04 6.86 6.73
C TRP A 322 4.94 6.68 5.19
N LYS A 323 5.84 5.90 4.57
CA LYS A 323 5.78 5.60 3.13
C LYS A 323 4.46 4.89 2.76
N ILE A 324 3.84 4.10 3.65
CA ILE A 324 2.52 3.51 3.37
C ILE A 324 1.39 4.55 3.39
N GLU A 325 1.51 5.59 4.21
CA GLU A 325 0.55 6.70 4.22
C GLU A 325 0.68 7.55 2.94
N ILE A 326 1.91 7.73 2.44
CA ILE A 326 2.15 8.35 1.14
C ILE A 326 1.52 7.50 0.03
N PHE A 327 1.70 6.18 0.05
CA PHE A 327 1.05 5.26 -0.88
C PHE A 327 -0.48 5.41 -0.83
N HIS A 328 -1.08 5.41 0.36
CA HIS A 328 -2.52 5.65 0.54
C HIS A 328 -2.98 6.98 -0.05
N LYS A 329 -2.19 8.05 0.16
CA LYS A 329 -2.47 9.37 -0.42
C LYS A 329 -2.47 9.29 -1.95
N HIS A 330 -1.47 8.64 -2.54
CA HIS A 330 -1.34 8.53 -4.00
C HIS A 330 -2.52 7.77 -4.62
N ILE A 331 -2.87 6.59 -4.11
CA ILE A 331 -3.96 5.79 -4.69
C ILE A 331 -5.31 6.50 -4.57
N LYS A 332 -5.55 7.25 -3.48
CA LYS A 332 -6.80 7.97 -3.25
C LYS A 332 -6.92 9.25 -4.06
N MET A 333 -5.88 10.07 -4.07
CA MET A 333 -5.94 11.38 -4.71
C MET A 333 -5.72 11.32 -6.21
N HIS A 334 -4.97 10.33 -6.70
CA HIS A 334 -4.48 10.34 -8.08
C HIS A 334 -4.91 9.13 -8.89
N LEU A 335 -5.26 8.00 -8.29
CA LEU A 335 -5.59 6.78 -9.04
C LEU A 335 -7.03 6.31 -8.81
N GLY A 336 -7.87 7.16 -8.22
CA GLY A 336 -9.30 6.91 -8.11
C GLY A 336 -9.70 5.76 -7.20
N PHE A 337 -8.90 5.42 -6.18
CA PHE A 337 -9.21 4.33 -5.23
C PHE A 337 -10.64 4.41 -4.65
N GLU A 338 -11.20 5.61 -4.48
CA GLU A 338 -12.56 5.82 -3.94
C GLU A 338 -13.63 6.11 -5.02
N ASP A 339 -13.25 6.13 -6.30
CA ASP A 339 -14.10 6.66 -7.39
C ASP A 339 -15.04 5.64 -8.02
N ILE A 340 -14.80 4.33 -7.82
CA ILE A 340 -15.71 3.30 -8.32
C ILE A 340 -17.08 3.46 -7.66
N SER A 341 -18.17 3.24 -8.41
CA SER A 341 -19.54 3.16 -7.87
C SER A 341 -20.15 1.82 -8.25
N ALA A 342 -19.82 0.75 -7.51
CA ALA A 342 -20.26 -0.60 -7.82
C ALA A 342 -21.09 -1.21 -6.69
N LYS A 343 -22.17 -1.91 -7.06
CA LYS A 343 -23.05 -2.64 -6.13
C LYS A 343 -22.39 -3.90 -5.58
N HIS A 344 -21.74 -4.68 -6.45
CA HIS A 344 -21.12 -5.95 -6.09
C HIS A 344 -19.72 -5.76 -5.52
N PHE A 345 -19.41 -6.51 -4.47
CA PHE A 345 -18.11 -6.38 -3.81
C PHE A 345 -16.96 -6.93 -4.68
N SER A 346 -17.22 -7.91 -5.55
CA SER A 346 -16.22 -8.40 -6.53
C SER A 346 -15.73 -7.29 -7.46
N SER A 347 -16.62 -6.43 -7.96
CA SER A 347 -16.24 -5.27 -8.78
C SER A 347 -15.35 -4.30 -8.02
N VAL A 348 -15.61 -4.11 -6.73
CA VAL A 348 -14.79 -3.27 -5.85
C VAL A 348 -13.40 -3.88 -5.66
N VAL A 349 -13.32 -5.20 -5.43
CA VAL A 349 -12.05 -5.94 -5.34
C VAL A 349 -11.24 -5.79 -6.62
N SER A 350 -11.85 -6.04 -7.78
CA SER A 350 -11.22 -5.86 -9.09
C SER A 350 -10.64 -4.46 -9.28
N HIS A 351 -11.43 -3.43 -8.97
CA HIS A 351 -10.98 -2.05 -9.09
C HIS A 351 -9.79 -1.74 -8.19
N VAL A 352 -9.83 -2.13 -6.91
CA VAL A 352 -8.71 -1.90 -5.99
C VAL A 352 -7.42 -2.55 -6.50
N HIS A 353 -7.50 -3.76 -7.03
CA HIS A 353 -6.33 -4.42 -7.61
C HIS A 353 -5.85 -3.72 -8.88
N LEU A 354 -6.75 -3.23 -9.75
CA LEU A 354 -6.37 -2.45 -10.93
C LEU A 354 -5.74 -1.10 -10.57
N VAL A 355 -6.17 -0.45 -9.49
CA VAL A 355 -5.52 0.75 -8.94
C VAL A 355 -4.08 0.44 -8.53
N TYR A 356 -3.82 -0.73 -7.94
CA TYR A 356 -2.48 -1.09 -7.50
C TYR A 356 -1.63 -1.49 -8.71
N THR A 357 -2.20 -2.17 -9.69
CA THR A 357 -1.58 -2.42 -11.00
C THR A 357 -1.18 -1.10 -11.67
N ALA A 358 -2.08 -0.12 -11.73
CA ALA A 358 -1.78 1.21 -12.28
C ALA A 358 -0.65 1.91 -11.49
N TYR A 359 -0.66 1.82 -10.16
CA TYR A 359 0.44 2.33 -9.33
C TYR A 359 1.77 1.67 -9.69
N ILE A 360 1.83 0.34 -9.76
CA ILE A 360 3.07 -0.39 -10.10
C ILE A 360 3.54 0.00 -11.50
N LEU A 361 2.63 0.06 -12.47
CA LEU A 361 2.93 0.42 -13.85
C LEU A 361 3.55 1.81 -13.97
N LEU A 362 2.98 2.82 -13.30
CA LEU A 362 3.54 4.18 -13.26
C LEU A 362 4.94 4.23 -12.63
N HIS A 363 5.28 3.28 -11.75
CA HIS A 363 6.61 3.19 -11.16
C HIS A 363 7.53 2.20 -11.90
N SER A 364 7.07 1.51 -12.95
CA SER A 364 7.81 0.43 -13.60
C SER A 364 8.73 0.83 -14.76
N GLY A 365 8.94 2.14 -14.96
CA GLY A 365 9.71 2.68 -16.09
C GLY A 365 9.01 2.46 -17.44
N LEU A 366 7.70 2.69 -17.51
CA LEU A 366 6.95 2.58 -18.76
C LEU A 366 7.51 3.53 -19.82
N SER A 367 7.63 3.03 -21.05
CA SER A 367 8.14 3.80 -22.18
C SER A 367 7.32 5.09 -22.35
N GLY A 368 7.99 6.25 -22.26
CA GLY A 368 7.38 7.59 -22.38
C GLY A 368 6.84 8.22 -21.11
N ILE A 369 6.81 7.48 -19.99
CA ILE A 369 6.32 8.01 -18.70
C ILE A 369 7.46 8.61 -17.85
N GLY A 370 8.71 8.45 -18.27
CA GLY A 370 9.89 9.10 -17.66
C GLY A 370 10.50 8.32 -16.51
N GLU A 371 11.55 8.91 -15.94
CA GLU A 371 12.46 8.30 -14.96
C GLU A 371 11.85 8.16 -13.57
N ASP A 372 12.58 7.49 -12.67
CA ASP A 372 12.16 7.19 -11.31
C ASP A 372 11.85 8.43 -10.44
N ASN A 373 12.39 9.60 -10.80
CA ASN A 373 12.27 10.82 -10.02
C ASN A 373 10.98 11.62 -10.27
N ASP A 374 10.24 11.33 -11.34
CA ASP A 374 8.98 12.03 -11.61
C ASP A 374 7.94 11.73 -10.52
N THR A 375 7.21 12.78 -10.11
CA THR A 375 6.03 12.64 -9.26
C THR A 375 4.92 11.89 -9.99
N ILE A 376 3.99 11.30 -9.22
CA ILE A 376 2.85 10.59 -9.82
C ILE A 376 2.02 11.49 -10.74
N ILE A 377 1.89 12.78 -10.42
CA ILE A 377 1.14 13.76 -11.21
C ILE A 377 1.82 14.02 -12.56
N GLU A 378 3.15 14.21 -12.55
CA GLU A 378 3.92 14.41 -13.79
C GLU A 378 3.80 13.20 -14.72
N LYS A 379 3.83 12.00 -14.14
CA LYS A 379 3.61 10.75 -14.87
C LYS A 379 2.22 10.69 -15.48
N GLN A 380 1.16 11.05 -14.75
CA GLN A 380 -0.20 11.10 -15.28
C GLN A 380 -0.37 12.14 -16.41
N ARG A 381 0.30 13.29 -16.30
CA ARG A 381 0.35 14.30 -17.37
C ARG A 381 1.05 13.79 -18.62
N LYS A 382 2.10 12.98 -18.47
CA LYS A 382 2.76 12.31 -19.59
C LYS A 382 1.81 11.32 -20.27
N VAL A 383 1.07 10.51 -19.51
CA VAL A 383 0.02 9.63 -20.06
C VAL A 383 -1.01 10.43 -20.86
N LYS A 384 -1.53 11.52 -20.28
CA LYS A 384 -2.50 12.40 -20.96
C LYS A 384 -1.95 12.92 -22.29
N ARG A 385 -0.72 13.43 -22.31
CA ARG A 385 -0.05 13.90 -23.54
C ARG A 385 0.11 12.79 -24.58
N ILE A 386 0.41 11.55 -24.18
CA ILE A 386 0.48 10.41 -25.11
C ILE A 386 -0.89 10.15 -25.77
N LEU A 387 -1.98 10.28 -25.02
CA LEU A 387 -3.34 10.12 -25.54
C LEU A 387 -3.76 11.26 -26.47
N GLU A 388 -3.44 12.51 -26.14
CA GLU A 388 -3.71 13.69 -26.98
C GLU A 388 -2.97 13.57 -28.32
N ASN A 389 -1.68 13.21 -28.28
CA ASN A 389 -0.88 13.00 -29.49
C ASN A 389 -1.44 11.89 -30.38
N ARG A 390 -2.07 10.86 -29.81
CA ARG A 390 -2.77 9.83 -30.59
C ARG A 390 -3.96 10.42 -31.36
N LYS A 391 -4.77 11.27 -30.72
CA LYS A 391 -5.91 11.91 -31.38
C LYS A 391 -5.43 12.78 -32.55
N ILE A 392 -4.38 13.58 -32.33
CA ILE A 392 -3.76 14.40 -33.37
C ILE A 392 -3.24 13.52 -34.52
N ALA A 393 -2.52 12.44 -34.22
CA ALA A 393 -2.02 11.53 -35.25
C ALA A 393 -3.14 10.87 -36.06
N ASN A 394 -4.27 10.52 -35.42
CA ASN A 394 -5.45 10.02 -36.10
C ASN A 394 -6.06 11.08 -37.03
N PHE A 395 -6.19 12.33 -36.57
CA PHE A 395 -6.67 13.43 -37.41
C PHE A 395 -5.77 13.67 -38.62
N ILE A 396 -4.44 13.68 -38.43
CA ILE A 396 -3.47 13.81 -39.53
C ILE A 396 -3.66 12.64 -40.52
N HIS A 397 -3.81 11.40 -40.01
CA HIS A 397 -4.03 10.25 -40.86
C HIS A 397 -5.32 10.35 -41.69
N GLU A 398 -6.44 10.78 -41.08
CA GLU A 398 -7.68 10.99 -41.82
C GLU A 398 -7.55 12.12 -42.85
N LEU A 399 -6.85 13.22 -42.54
CA LEU A 399 -6.56 14.30 -43.48
C LEU A 399 -5.74 13.83 -44.70
N THR A 400 -4.85 12.85 -44.51
CA THR A 400 -4.04 12.28 -45.61
C THR A 400 -4.81 11.34 -46.55
N LYS A 401 -6.04 10.92 -46.19
CA LYS A 401 -6.87 10.09 -47.07
C LYS A 401 -7.53 10.93 -48.16
N ILE A 402 -7.83 10.32 -49.31
CA ILE A 402 -8.59 10.97 -50.38
C ILE A 402 -9.95 11.44 -49.83
N GLY A 403 -10.25 12.74 -49.98
CA GLY A 403 -11.46 13.37 -49.43
C GLY A 403 -11.47 13.56 -47.91
N GLY A 404 -10.33 13.37 -47.24
CA GLY A 404 -10.17 13.43 -45.79
C GLY A 404 -10.64 14.74 -45.17
N THR A 405 -10.32 15.88 -45.78
CA THR A 405 -10.72 17.22 -45.30
C THR A 405 -12.24 17.39 -45.22
N ARG A 406 -12.99 16.83 -46.18
CA ARG A 406 -14.45 16.90 -46.20
C ARG A 406 -15.06 16.02 -45.11
N ARG A 407 -14.58 14.77 -44.97
CA ARG A 407 -15.02 13.84 -43.93
C ARG A 407 -14.78 14.38 -42.52
N LEU A 408 -13.61 14.97 -42.28
CA LEU A 408 -13.27 15.56 -40.98
C LEU A 408 -14.18 16.76 -40.66
N LYS A 409 -14.48 17.58 -41.67
CA LYS A 409 -15.38 18.73 -41.54
C LYS A 409 -16.81 18.28 -41.20
N ASP A 410 -17.28 17.21 -41.82
CA ASP A 410 -18.60 16.64 -41.55
C ASP A 410 -18.67 16.01 -40.15
N GLU A 411 -17.64 15.27 -39.74
CA GLU A 411 -17.52 14.70 -38.38
C GLU A 411 -17.48 15.78 -37.29
N LEU A 412 -16.73 16.87 -37.51
CA LEU A 412 -16.67 18.01 -36.59
C LEU A 412 -18.01 18.74 -36.50
N LYS A 413 -18.74 18.90 -37.61
CA LYS A 413 -20.08 19.49 -37.61
C LYS A 413 -21.05 18.63 -36.81
N SER A 414 -21.09 17.32 -37.05
CA SER A 414 -21.94 16.40 -36.27
C SER A 414 -21.59 16.38 -34.78
N ALA A 415 -20.33 16.57 -34.42
CA ALA A 415 -19.89 16.66 -33.03
C ALA A 415 -20.20 18.02 -32.36
N LEU A 416 -20.38 19.09 -33.15
CA LEU A 416 -20.81 20.42 -32.68
C LEU A 416 -22.32 20.49 -32.48
N GLU A 417 -23.07 19.68 -33.22
CA GLU A 417 -24.54 19.58 -33.17
C GLU A 417 -25.06 18.56 -32.14
N ALA A 418 -24.19 17.76 -31.55
CA ALA A 418 -24.49 16.73 -30.54
C ALA A 418 -24.05 17.14 -29.13
#